data_AF-A0A1G5Y5F4-F1
#
_entry.id   AF-A0A1G5Y5F4-F1
#
_cell.length_a   1.000
_cell.length_b   1.000
_cell.length_c   1.000
_cell.angle_alpha   90.00
_cell.angle_beta   90.00
_cell.angle_gamma   90.00
#
_symmetry.space_group_name_H-M   'P 1'
#
loop_
_entity.id
_entity.type
_entity.pdbx_description
1 polymer ?
#
loop_
_entity_poly.entity_id
_entity_poly.type
_entity_poly.pdbx_seq_one_letter_code
_entity_poly.pdbx_strand_id
1 'polypeptide(L)'
;MIRKEFPIPIVFCADGKFKNYAIVTMISVMANHPGYFFKFYLFCSSHDKDWTEKVNRRIVSQGSVITVIPVEDSTFSDFPILHHFSPANYFRILIPQLISDPKYIYLDSDIICHGSLLPLLDIPLTDQILAAVEDPIFKWEKELGMSVGARYFNSGVMLVNSEAWKKQEIGSKAIAFISQNPEKIRFVDQCALNAVLDGNWQRLPPALNQQPIVYREDFDLNSTDWTAEEILEAKNSPILIHFTGPNKPWHYTNPHPIKSLYWFYQKDSPFAMRFPEGMTPLDRIKRLFPNSLKQNMKEWIFQRKD
;
A
#
# COMPACT_ATOMS: atom_id res chain seq x y z
N MET A 1 -29.95 3.30 -7.37
CA MET A 1 -28.74 2.61 -7.89
C MET A 1 -28.02 3.61 -8.80
N ILE A 2 -27.24 4.52 -8.22
CA ILE A 2 -26.59 5.60 -8.98
C ILE A 2 -25.40 4.98 -9.69
N ARG A 3 -25.52 4.74 -11.00
CA ARG A 3 -24.35 4.69 -11.88
C ARG A 3 -23.70 6.07 -11.75
N LYS A 4 -22.64 6.20 -10.96
CA LYS A 4 -21.95 7.49 -10.80
C LYS A 4 -21.10 7.70 -12.05
N GLU A 5 -21.48 8.68 -12.85
CA GLU A 5 -21.00 9.00 -14.21
C GLU A 5 -19.52 9.40 -14.31
N PHE A 6 -18.76 9.33 -13.21
CA PHE A 6 -17.39 9.83 -13.14
C PHE A 6 -16.43 8.76 -12.61
N PRO A 7 -15.26 8.58 -13.25
CA PRO A 7 -14.29 7.58 -12.84
C PRO A 7 -13.65 7.95 -11.49
N ILE A 8 -13.46 6.96 -10.62
CA ILE A 8 -12.88 7.13 -9.28
C ILE A 8 -11.36 7.30 -9.41
N PRO A 9 -10.78 8.44 -8.98
CA PRO A 9 -9.34 8.68 -9.08
C PRO A 9 -8.57 7.91 -8.00
N ILE A 10 -7.62 7.07 -8.43
CA ILE A 10 -6.71 6.33 -7.55
C ILE A 10 -5.27 6.53 -8.02
N VAL A 11 -4.38 6.85 -7.09
CA VAL A 11 -2.99 7.23 -7.38
C VAL A 11 -2.03 6.25 -6.72
N PHE A 12 -0.97 5.91 -7.46
CA PHE A 12 0.10 5.03 -7.05
C PHE A 12 1.46 5.69 -7.33
N CYS A 13 2.44 5.37 -6.49
CA CYS A 13 3.85 5.63 -6.75
C CYS A 13 4.60 4.30 -6.78
N ALA A 14 5.49 4.13 -7.77
CA ALA A 14 6.27 2.90 -7.88
C ALA A 14 7.61 3.13 -8.58
N ASP A 15 8.66 2.50 -8.06
CA ASP A 15 9.91 2.34 -8.80
C ASP A 15 9.75 1.31 -9.93
N GLY A 16 10.84 1.06 -10.67
CA GLY A 16 10.85 0.07 -11.75
C GLY A 16 10.53 -1.36 -11.33
N LYS A 17 10.78 -1.73 -10.06
CA LYS A 17 10.49 -3.06 -9.52
C LYS A 17 9.03 -3.18 -9.09
N PHE A 18 8.47 -2.14 -8.45
CA PHE A 18 7.15 -2.15 -7.85
C PHE A 18 6.01 -1.85 -8.83
N LYS A 19 6.31 -1.27 -10.00
CA LYS A 19 5.27 -0.92 -10.99
C LYS A 19 4.36 -2.09 -11.38
N ASN A 20 4.90 -3.31 -11.49
CA ASN A 20 4.11 -4.50 -11.83
C ASN A 20 3.16 -4.89 -10.69
N TYR A 21 3.55 -4.62 -9.44
CA TYR A 21 2.74 -4.91 -8.25
C TYR A 21 1.60 -3.90 -8.10
N ALA A 22 1.84 -2.62 -8.43
CA ALA A 22 0.77 -1.64 -8.55
C ALA A 22 -0.35 -2.10 -9.50
N ILE A 23 0.01 -2.73 -10.64
CA ILE A 23 -0.98 -3.26 -11.58
C ILE A 23 -1.81 -4.39 -10.95
N VAL A 24 -1.22 -5.24 -10.09
CA VAL A 24 -1.98 -6.26 -9.36
C VAL A 24 -2.98 -5.62 -8.39
N THR A 25 -2.58 -4.56 -7.69
CA THR A 25 -3.50 -3.78 -6.84
C THR A 25 -4.63 -3.17 -7.64
N MET A 26 -4.34 -2.56 -8.79
CA MET A 26 -5.38 -2.00 -9.70
C MET A 26 -6.35 -3.09 -10.17
N ILE A 27 -5.85 -4.27 -10.52
CA ILE A 27 -6.67 -5.42 -10.90
C ILE A 27 -7.58 -5.85 -9.76
N SER A 28 -7.06 -5.94 -8.53
CA SER A 28 -7.88 -6.34 -7.39
C SER A 28 -8.95 -5.28 -7.07
N VAL A 29 -8.64 -3.99 -7.23
CA VAL A 29 -9.63 -2.91 -7.12
C VAL A 29 -10.75 -3.10 -8.15
N MET A 30 -10.42 -3.21 -9.44
CA MET A 30 -11.45 -3.36 -10.48
C MET A 30 -12.29 -4.62 -10.29
N ALA A 31 -11.65 -5.75 -9.92
CA ALA A 31 -12.34 -7.02 -9.70
C ALA A 31 -13.37 -6.98 -8.56
N ASN A 32 -13.16 -6.15 -7.53
CA ASN A 32 -14.09 -5.99 -6.41
C ASN A 32 -15.13 -4.88 -6.61
N HIS A 33 -15.11 -4.19 -7.75
CA HIS A 33 -16.02 -3.09 -8.05
C HIS A 33 -16.65 -3.23 -9.44
N PRO A 34 -17.35 -4.34 -9.73
CA PRO A 34 -18.02 -4.51 -11.02
C PRO A 34 -19.03 -3.37 -11.25
N GLY A 35 -18.96 -2.75 -12.42
CA GLY A 35 -19.83 -1.62 -12.79
C GLY A 35 -19.33 -0.24 -12.35
N TYR A 36 -18.16 -0.15 -11.72
CA TYR A 36 -17.46 1.11 -11.48
C TYR A 36 -16.28 1.28 -12.43
N PHE A 37 -15.94 2.54 -12.72
CA PHE A 37 -14.81 2.91 -13.54
C PHE A 37 -13.78 3.65 -12.71
N PHE A 38 -12.50 3.43 -12.98
CA PHE A 38 -11.40 4.04 -12.25
C PHE A 38 -10.52 4.86 -13.19
N LYS A 39 -9.98 5.95 -12.63
CA LYS A 39 -8.95 6.78 -13.25
C LYS A 39 -7.67 6.59 -12.46
N PHE A 40 -6.81 5.72 -12.96
CA PHE A 40 -5.54 5.43 -12.32
C PHE A 40 -4.47 6.43 -12.71
N TYR A 41 -3.69 6.86 -11.73
CA TYR A 41 -2.44 7.58 -11.93
C TYR A 41 -1.31 6.73 -11.39
N LEU A 42 -0.25 6.57 -12.17
CA LEU A 42 0.95 5.87 -11.75
C LEU A 42 2.16 6.77 -11.95
N PHE A 43 2.67 7.33 -10.87
CA PHE A 43 3.95 8.03 -10.84
C PHE A 43 5.06 6.98 -10.79
N CYS A 44 5.82 6.85 -11.88
CA CYS A 44 6.79 5.78 -12.03
C CYS A 44 8.10 6.23 -12.63
N SER A 45 9.21 5.73 -12.08
CA SER A 45 10.56 6.08 -12.52
C SER A 45 11.07 5.32 -13.73
N SER A 46 10.40 4.24 -14.12
CA SER A 46 10.75 3.55 -15.37
C SER A 46 9.57 2.84 -16.01
N HIS A 47 9.35 3.13 -17.29
CA HIS A 47 8.43 2.37 -18.14
C HIS A 47 8.95 2.40 -19.59
N ASP A 48 8.58 1.38 -20.35
CA ASP A 48 8.84 1.32 -21.79
C ASP A 48 7.51 1.21 -22.54
N LYS A 49 7.56 1.36 -23.87
CA LYS A 49 6.35 1.36 -24.72
C LYS A 49 5.60 0.03 -24.67
N ASP A 50 6.29 -1.11 -24.60
CA ASP A 50 5.65 -2.44 -24.57
C ASP A 50 4.93 -2.67 -23.24
N TRP A 51 5.58 -2.29 -22.13
CA TRP A 51 4.99 -2.32 -20.80
C TRP A 51 3.73 -1.45 -20.73
N THR A 52 3.80 -0.20 -21.19
CA THR A 52 2.68 0.75 -21.17
C THR A 52 1.51 0.25 -22.02
N GLU A 53 1.76 -0.31 -23.21
CA GLU A 53 0.73 -0.89 -24.08
C GLU A 53 0.01 -2.08 -23.41
N LYS A 54 0.77 -3.00 -22.80
CA LYS A 54 0.19 -4.15 -22.06
C LYS A 54 -0.69 -3.70 -20.91
N VAL A 55 -0.25 -2.70 -20.15
CA VAL A 55 -1.00 -2.14 -19.01
C VAL A 55 -2.24 -1.42 -19.50
N ASN A 56 -2.12 -0.51 -20.47
CA ASN A 56 -3.26 0.20 -21.04
C ASN A 56 -4.33 -0.76 -21.54
N ARG A 57 -3.95 -1.79 -22.31
CA ARG A 57 -4.88 -2.81 -22.79
C ARG A 57 -5.61 -3.50 -21.64
N ARG A 58 -4.90 -3.87 -20.57
CA ARG A 58 -5.51 -4.54 -19.41
C ARG A 58 -6.49 -3.64 -18.67
N ILE A 59 -6.12 -2.40 -18.40
CA ILE A 59 -6.97 -1.44 -17.66
C ILE A 59 -8.19 -1.02 -18.51
N VAL A 60 -7.99 -0.68 -19.78
CA VAL A 60 -9.06 -0.28 -20.71
C VAL A 60 -10.04 -1.42 -20.98
N SER A 61 -9.58 -2.68 -21.02
CA SER A 61 -10.48 -3.84 -21.16
C SER A 61 -11.53 -3.96 -20.04
N GLN A 62 -11.34 -3.25 -18.93
CA GLN A 62 -12.28 -3.18 -17.80
C GLN A 62 -12.97 -1.82 -17.68
N GLY A 63 -12.93 -1.00 -18.73
CA GLY A 63 -13.58 0.32 -18.79
C GLY A 63 -12.90 1.42 -17.97
N SER A 64 -11.76 1.12 -17.34
CA SER A 64 -10.97 2.10 -16.59
C SER A 64 -9.88 2.73 -17.46
N VAL A 65 -9.26 3.79 -16.97
CA VAL A 65 -8.15 4.47 -17.65
C VAL A 65 -6.94 4.55 -16.73
N ILE A 66 -5.74 4.64 -17.32
CA ILE A 66 -4.50 4.85 -16.57
C ILE A 66 -3.66 5.93 -17.24
N THR A 67 -3.11 6.84 -16.44
CA THR A 67 -2.10 7.81 -16.84
C THR A 67 -0.80 7.48 -16.13
N VAL A 68 0.24 7.14 -16.88
CA VAL A 68 1.59 6.91 -16.35
C VAL A 68 2.34 8.23 -16.42
N ILE A 69 2.79 8.73 -15.26
CA ILE A 69 3.51 9.99 -15.13
C ILE A 69 4.97 9.64 -14.83
N PRO A 70 5.91 9.91 -15.77
CA PRO A 70 7.32 9.67 -15.51
C PRO A 70 7.83 10.61 -14.43
N VAL A 71 8.55 10.06 -13.46
CA VAL A 71 9.27 10.84 -12.44
C VAL A 71 10.67 10.28 -12.31
N GLU A 72 11.70 11.09 -12.54
CA GLU A 72 13.07 10.61 -12.44
C GLU A 72 13.44 10.27 -10.99
N ASP A 73 14.14 9.14 -10.77
CA ASP A 73 14.61 8.76 -9.43
C ASP A 73 15.55 9.82 -8.81
N SER A 74 16.20 10.64 -9.65
CA SER A 74 17.03 11.78 -9.28
C SER A 74 16.25 12.89 -8.55
N THR A 75 14.92 12.96 -8.70
CA THR A 75 14.08 14.03 -8.12
C THR A 75 14.24 14.16 -6.60
N PHE A 76 14.51 13.03 -5.92
CA PHE A 76 14.71 12.97 -4.47
C PHE A 76 15.99 12.21 -4.10
N SER A 77 17.03 12.24 -4.95
CA SER A 77 18.27 11.47 -4.70
C SER A 77 19.01 11.92 -3.44
N ASP A 78 18.83 13.17 -3.03
CA ASP A 78 19.49 13.74 -1.85
C ASP A 78 18.71 13.50 -0.55
N PHE A 79 17.55 12.86 -0.65
CA PHE A 79 16.71 12.56 0.50
C PHE A 79 17.12 11.22 1.14
N PRO A 80 17.01 11.11 2.48
CA PRO A 80 17.42 9.89 3.18
C PRO A 80 16.55 8.68 2.79
N ILE A 81 17.17 7.64 2.25
CA ILE A 81 16.53 6.35 1.97
C ILE A 81 17.07 5.31 2.94
N LEU A 82 16.18 4.63 3.65
CA LEU A 82 16.52 3.53 4.57
C LEU A 82 15.75 2.25 4.21
N HIS A 83 16.24 1.13 4.74
CA HIS A 83 15.58 -0.19 4.67
C HIS A 83 15.25 -0.66 3.24
N HIS A 84 13.97 -0.82 2.94
CA HIS A 84 13.46 -1.38 1.68
C HIS A 84 12.75 -0.33 0.82
N PHE A 85 12.88 0.96 1.18
CA PHE A 85 12.25 2.08 0.49
C PHE A 85 13.05 2.53 -0.73
N SER A 86 12.44 3.36 -1.57
CA SER A 86 13.04 3.95 -2.77
C SER A 86 12.69 5.45 -2.86
N PRO A 87 13.39 6.25 -3.68
CA PRO A 87 13.01 7.65 -3.94
C PRO A 87 11.55 7.81 -4.38
N ALA A 88 10.98 6.79 -5.03
CA ALA A 88 9.59 6.80 -5.47
C ALA A 88 8.57 6.95 -4.32
N ASN A 89 8.95 6.61 -3.09
CA ASN A 89 8.10 6.84 -1.92
C ASN A 89 7.78 8.34 -1.73
N TYR A 90 8.76 9.22 -1.98
CA TYR A 90 8.61 10.68 -1.84
C TYR A 90 7.74 11.32 -2.94
N PHE A 91 7.55 10.66 -4.09
CA PHE A 91 6.74 11.20 -5.18
C PHE A 91 5.32 11.59 -4.72
N ARG A 92 4.80 10.88 -3.70
CA ARG A 92 3.45 11.14 -3.19
C ARG A 92 3.24 12.53 -2.61
N ILE A 93 4.32 13.17 -2.13
CA ILE A 93 4.31 14.52 -1.58
C ILE A 93 3.92 15.56 -2.64
N LEU A 94 4.24 15.28 -3.92
CA LEU A 94 4.02 16.18 -5.06
C LEU A 94 2.70 15.93 -5.79
N ILE A 95 1.98 14.83 -5.50
CA ILE A 95 0.80 14.43 -6.27
C ILE A 95 -0.24 15.57 -6.38
N PRO A 96 -0.63 16.27 -5.29
CA PRO A 96 -1.67 17.30 -5.37
C PRO A 96 -1.34 18.49 -6.30
N GLN A 97 -0.06 18.71 -6.61
CA GLN A 97 0.40 19.70 -7.58
C GLN A 97 0.39 19.19 -9.01
N LEU A 98 0.41 17.87 -9.20
CA LEU A 98 0.60 17.21 -10.50
C LEU A 98 -0.70 16.64 -11.10
N ILE A 99 -1.75 16.47 -10.29
CA ILE A 99 -3.08 16.03 -10.76
C ILE A 99 -4.16 17.08 -10.49
N SER A 100 -5.23 17.05 -11.29
CA SER A 100 -6.35 17.99 -11.18
C SER A 100 -7.50 17.49 -10.31
N ASP A 101 -7.52 16.21 -9.94
CA ASP A 101 -8.61 15.63 -9.16
C ASP A 101 -8.61 16.23 -7.72
N PRO A 102 -9.73 16.80 -7.25
CA PRO A 102 -9.79 17.49 -5.95
C PRO A 102 -9.75 16.52 -4.77
N LYS A 103 -10.15 15.26 -4.99
CA LYS A 103 -10.15 14.19 -4.00
C LYS A 103 -9.77 12.89 -4.68
N TYR A 104 -8.84 12.14 -4.10
CA TYR A 104 -8.36 10.87 -4.64
C TYR A 104 -7.96 9.89 -3.55
N ILE A 105 -7.90 8.60 -3.88
CA ILE A 105 -7.35 7.56 -3.01
C ILE A 105 -5.89 7.33 -3.42
N TYR A 106 -4.95 7.47 -2.50
CA TYR A 106 -3.59 6.99 -2.66
C TYR A 106 -3.49 5.56 -2.12
N LEU A 107 -2.83 4.67 -2.88
CA LEU A 107 -2.53 3.31 -2.47
C LEU A 107 -1.06 2.97 -2.76
N ASP A 108 -0.40 2.31 -1.82
CA ASP A 108 0.89 1.66 -2.06
C ASP A 108 0.74 0.43 -2.96
N SER A 109 1.83 0.09 -3.64
CA SER A 109 1.88 -0.96 -4.69
C SER A 109 1.83 -2.40 -4.15
N ASP A 110 1.94 -2.57 -2.84
CA ASP A 110 1.92 -3.84 -2.11
C ASP A 110 0.63 -4.02 -1.31
N ILE A 111 -0.47 -3.53 -1.90
CA ILE A 111 -1.82 -3.65 -1.36
C ILE A 111 -2.65 -4.59 -2.22
N ILE A 112 -3.55 -5.35 -1.58
CA ILE A 112 -4.65 -6.05 -2.25
C ILE A 112 -5.97 -5.50 -1.73
N CYS A 113 -6.76 -4.94 -2.64
CA CYS A 113 -8.16 -4.61 -2.39
C CYS A 113 -9.01 -5.88 -2.42
N HIS A 114 -9.72 -6.14 -1.31
CA HIS A 114 -10.59 -7.28 -1.12
C HIS A 114 -12.05 -6.89 -0.81
N GLY A 115 -12.28 -5.67 -0.30
CA GLY A 115 -13.60 -5.14 -0.02
C GLY A 115 -13.93 -3.87 -0.83
N SER A 116 -15.10 -3.30 -0.58
CA SER A 116 -15.58 -2.09 -1.25
C SER A 116 -14.86 -0.84 -0.74
N LEU A 117 -14.34 -0.02 -1.65
CA LEU A 117 -13.77 1.31 -1.41
C LEU A 117 -14.83 2.42 -1.40
N LEU A 118 -16.08 2.10 -1.73
CA LEU A 118 -17.15 3.11 -1.77
C LEU A 118 -17.35 3.83 -0.44
N PRO A 119 -17.31 3.15 0.73
CA PRO A 119 -17.40 3.84 2.03
C PRO A 119 -16.31 4.90 2.21
N LEU A 120 -15.10 4.66 1.69
CA LEU A 120 -13.99 5.62 1.74
C LEU A 120 -14.33 6.88 0.93
N LEU A 121 -15.00 6.74 -0.21
CA LEU A 121 -15.40 7.87 -1.05
C LEU A 121 -16.50 8.72 -0.45
N ASP A 122 -17.33 8.16 0.43
CA ASP A 122 -18.41 8.89 1.08
C ASP A 122 -17.94 9.68 2.32
N ILE A 123 -16.68 9.51 2.74
CA ILE A 123 -16.10 10.27 3.85
C ILE A 123 -15.97 11.76 3.46
N PRO A 124 -16.59 12.67 4.23
CA PRO A 124 -16.45 14.09 4.01
C PRO A 124 -15.07 14.54 4.49
N LEU A 125 -14.26 15.08 3.58
CA LEU A 125 -12.97 15.71 3.91
C LEU A 125 -13.07 17.24 3.99
N THR A 126 -14.23 17.76 4.37
CA THR A 126 -14.41 19.20 4.55
C THR A 126 -13.45 19.64 5.65
N ASP A 127 -12.52 20.53 5.31
CA ASP A 127 -11.43 21.05 6.16
C ASP A 127 -10.32 20.05 6.59
N GLN A 128 -10.50 18.76 6.34
CA GLN A 128 -9.48 17.73 6.57
C GLN A 128 -8.56 17.58 5.36
N ILE A 129 -7.25 17.49 5.60
CA ILE A 129 -6.23 17.35 4.54
C ILE A 129 -6.28 15.95 3.94
N LEU A 130 -6.38 14.94 4.80
CA LEU A 130 -6.46 13.55 4.41
C LEU A 130 -7.16 12.71 5.48
N ALA A 131 -7.61 11.53 5.09
CA ALA A 131 -7.96 10.44 6.00
C ALA A 131 -7.01 9.25 5.78
N ALA A 132 -6.58 8.61 6.87
CA ALA A 132 -5.65 7.48 6.85
C ALA A 132 -5.91 6.54 8.03
N VAL A 133 -5.19 5.42 8.11
CA VAL A 133 -5.25 4.48 9.24
C VAL A 133 -4.00 4.67 10.09
N GLU A 134 -4.15 4.61 11.41
CA GLU A 134 -3.04 4.63 12.37
C GLU A 134 -1.97 3.56 12.05
N ASP A 135 -0.70 3.85 12.33
CA ASP A 135 0.39 2.86 12.33
C ASP A 135 0.84 2.65 13.78
N PRO A 136 0.34 1.63 14.47
CA PRO A 136 0.52 1.48 15.92
C PRO A 136 1.93 1.00 16.29
N ILE A 137 2.77 0.66 15.31
CA ILE A 137 4.13 0.17 15.55
C ILE A 137 5.04 1.31 16.04
N PHE A 138 4.79 2.54 15.60
CA PHE A 138 5.75 3.63 15.73
C PHE A 138 5.24 4.76 16.63
N LYS A 139 5.79 4.83 17.84
CA LYS A 139 5.61 5.94 18.79
C LYS A 139 6.71 6.96 18.60
N TRP A 140 6.67 7.68 17.48
CA TRP A 140 7.73 8.59 17.04
C TRP A 140 7.39 10.06 17.21
N GLU A 141 6.33 10.34 17.95
CA GLU A 141 5.83 11.68 18.17
C GLU A 141 6.95 12.56 18.72
N LYS A 142 7.67 12.06 19.73
CA LYS A 142 8.76 12.79 20.37
C LYS A 142 9.95 13.00 19.43
N GLU A 143 10.37 11.96 18.71
CA GLU A 143 11.50 12.01 17.79
C GLU A 143 11.24 12.97 16.63
N LEU A 144 10.00 13.02 16.13
CA LEU A 144 9.59 13.88 15.02
C LEU A 144 9.19 15.29 15.45
N GLY A 145 9.08 15.55 16.75
CA GLY A 145 8.66 16.84 17.29
C GLY A 145 7.16 17.10 17.18
N MET A 146 6.36 16.05 17.12
CA MET A 146 4.91 16.10 17.12
C MET A 146 4.38 16.40 18.53
N SER A 147 3.17 16.96 18.58
CA SER A 147 2.43 17.25 19.80
C SER A 147 2.17 15.98 20.62
N VAL A 148 2.15 16.13 21.95
CA VAL A 148 1.85 15.02 22.86
C VAL A 148 0.43 14.50 22.58
N GLY A 149 0.32 13.21 22.28
CA GLY A 149 -0.95 12.56 21.95
C GLY A 149 -1.33 12.62 20.47
N ALA A 150 -0.56 13.31 19.61
CA ALA A 150 -0.76 13.24 18.17
C ALA A 150 -0.50 11.82 17.67
N ARG A 151 -1.45 11.26 16.92
CA ARG A 151 -1.33 9.89 16.39
C ARG A 151 -0.55 9.86 15.08
N TYR A 152 0.14 8.75 14.88
CA TYR A 152 0.97 8.48 13.71
C TYR A 152 0.23 7.57 12.74
N PHE A 153 0.04 7.99 11.48
CA PHE A 153 -0.66 7.20 10.45
C PHE A 153 0.28 6.52 9.47
N ASN A 154 -0.21 5.41 8.90
CA ASN A 154 0.42 4.73 7.79
C ASN A 154 0.07 5.43 6.47
N SER A 155 1.09 5.86 5.73
CA SER A 155 0.96 6.63 4.49
C SER A 155 0.59 5.80 3.25
N GLY A 156 0.51 4.47 3.37
CA GLY A 156 0.23 3.59 2.23
C GLY A 156 -1.23 3.54 1.80
N VAL A 157 -2.16 4.01 2.63
CA VAL A 157 -3.56 4.24 2.26
C VAL A 157 -3.98 5.61 2.74
N MET A 158 -4.31 6.50 1.81
CA MET A 158 -4.81 7.83 2.15
C MET A 158 -5.97 8.21 1.24
N LEU A 159 -7.02 8.79 1.80
CA LEU A 159 -7.97 9.59 1.03
C LEU A 159 -7.54 11.04 1.16
N VAL A 160 -7.16 11.67 0.05
CA VAL A 160 -6.51 12.99 0.08
C VAL A 160 -7.47 14.06 -0.46
N ASN A 161 -7.51 15.21 0.20
CA ASN A 161 -8.12 16.44 -0.29
C ASN A 161 -7.04 17.33 -0.91
N SER A 162 -6.95 17.34 -2.24
CA SER A 162 -5.93 18.07 -3.00
C SER A 162 -6.00 19.57 -2.77
N GLU A 163 -7.20 20.13 -2.59
CA GLU A 163 -7.38 21.56 -2.36
C GLU A 163 -6.86 21.97 -0.99
N ALA A 164 -7.26 21.25 0.06
CA ALA A 164 -6.77 21.49 1.42
C ALA A 164 -5.25 21.29 1.52
N TRP A 165 -4.72 20.23 0.88
CA TRP A 165 -3.29 19.96 0.82
C TRP A 165 -2.49 21.12 0.22
N LYS A 166 -2.97 21.67 -0.90
CA LYS A 166 -2.34 22.81 -1.58
C LYS A 166 -2.45 24.09 -0.75
N LYS A 167 -3.66 24.40 -0.26
CA LYS A 167 -3.94 25.60 0.55
C LYS A 167 -3.09 25.65 1.82
N GLN A 168 -2.83 24.50 2.44
CA GLN A 168 -2.04 24.41 3.66
C GLN A 168 -0.56 24.13 3.41
N GLU A 169 -0.13 24.09 2.14
CA GLU A 169 1.27 23.93 1.73
C GLU A 169 1.93 22.65 2.28
N ILE A 170 1.17 21.56 2.37
CA ILE A 170 1.63 20.32 3.03
C ILE A 170 2.84 19.72 2.32
N GLY A 171 2.84 19.76 0.98
CA GLY A 171 3.95 19.24 0.18
C GLY A 171 5.28 19.96 0.44
N SER A 172 5.29 21.30 0.41
CA SER A 172 6.50 22.09 0.65
C SER A 172 6.95 22.01 2.10
N LYS A 173 6.01 21.97 3.06
CA LYS A 173 6.33 21.75 4.48
C LYS A 173 6.98 20.39 4.72
N ALA A 174 6.49 19.33 4.09
CA ALA A 174 7.07 17.98 4.21
C ALA A 174 8.48 17.93 3.61
N ILE A 175 8.68 18.51 2.43
CA ILE A 175 10.00 18.67 1.80
C ILE A 175 10.96 19.42 2.73
N ALA A 176 10.54 20.58 3.26
CA ALA A 176 11.34 21.38 4.18
C ALA A 176 11.71 20.59 5.45
N PHE A 177 10.75 19.86 6.03
CA PHE A 177 10.98 19.03 7.22
C PHE A 177 12.05 17.96 6.96
N ILE A 178 11.98 17.26 5.82
CA ILE A 178 12.97 16.25 5.42
C ILE A 178 14.36 16.87 5.29
N SER A 179 14.47 17.98 4.56
CA SER A 179 15.76 18.65 4.33
C SER A 179 16.39 19.20 5.62
N GLN A 180 15.56 19.66 6.57
CA GLN A 180 16.04 20.23 7.83
C GLN A 180 16.31 19.17 8.91
N ASN A 181 15.76 17.97 8.78
CA ASN A 181 15.87 16.92 9.80
C ASN A 181 16.15 15.52 9.19
N PRO A 182 17.15 15.37 8.29
CA PRO A 182 17.38 14.12 7.57
C PRO A 182 17.62 12.92 8.49
N GLU A 183 18.21 13.13 9.67
CA GLU A 183 18.48 12.12 10.68
C GLU A 183 17.22 11.54 11.35
N LYS A 184 16.09 12.26 11.29
CA LYS A 184 14.80 11.82 11.85
C LYS A 184 14.01 10.97 10.86
N ILE A 185 14.35 11.01 9.57
CA ILE A 185 13.56 10.40 8.51
C ILE A 185 13.90 8.92 8.39
N ARG A 186 13.16 8.10 9.14
CA ARG A 186 13.32 6.64 9.12
C ARG A 186 12.39 5.94 8.13
N PHE A 187 11.19 6.48 7.95
CA PHE A 187 10.12 5.96 7.07
C PHE A 187 9.74 7.03 6.06
N VAL A 188 10.76 7.54 5.36
CA VAL A 188 10.63 8.36 4.16
C VAL A 188 9.54 9.45 4.27
N ASP A 189 8.59 9.49 3.33
CA ASP A 189 7.48 10.45 3.31
C ASP A 189 6.58 10.34 4.55
N GLN A 190 6.37 9.15 5.10
CA GLN A 190 5.48 8.92 6.24
C GLN A 190 5.93 9.71 7.48
N CYS A 191 7.24 9.77 7.76
CA CYS A 191 7.80 10.59 8.83
C CYS A 191 7.47 12.07 8.62
N ALA A 192 7.73 12.59 7.42
CA ALA A 192 7.56 14.00 7.11
C ALA A 192 6.08 14.41 7.15
N LEU A 193 5.19 13.60 6.58
CA LEU A 193 3.76 13.86 6.57
C LEU A 193 3.18 13.85 7.99
N ASN A 194 3.55 12.88 8.82
CA ASN A 194 3.09 12.84 10.20
C ASN A 194 3.62 14.02 11.03
N ALA A 195 4.88 14.42 10.85
CA ALA A 195 5.44 15.58 11.53
C ALA A 195 4.76 16.89 11.13
N VAL A 196 4.41 17.04 9.85
CA VAL A 196 3.76 18.26 9.32
C VAL A 196 2.27 18.33 9.67
N LEU A 197 1.59 17.19 9.66
CA LEU A 197 0.16 17.11 9.95
C LEU A 197 -0.11 17.10 11.45
N ASP A 198 0.79 16.54 12.26
CA ASP A 198 0.75 16.59 13.72
C ASP A 198 -0.61 16.20 14.31
N GLY A 199 -1.17 15.07 13.85
CA GLY A 199 -2.50 14.61 14.27
C GLY A 199 -3.68 15.25 13.54
N ASN A 200 -3.47 16.25 12.67
CA ASN A 200 -4.50 16.86 11.83
C ASN A 200 -4.80 16.01 10.58
N TRP A 201 -5.40 14.84 10.82
CA TRP A 201 -5.88 13.93 9.78
C TRP A 201 -7.08 13.15 10.31
N GLN A 202 -7.94 12.69 9.41
CA GLN A 202 -9.12 11.92 9.79
C GLN A 202 -8.80 10.43 9.94
N ARG A 203 -9.08 9.87 11.11
CA ARG A 203 -8.88 8.43 11.38
C ARG A 203 -9.85 7.57 10.57
N LEU A 204 -9.30 6.53 9.95
CA LEU A 204 -10.00 5.42 9.32
C LEU A 204 -9.86 4.14 10.16
N PRO A 205 -10.85 3.22 10.10
CA PRO A 205 -10.75 1.91 10.74
C PRO A 205 -9.64 1.04 10.10
N PRO A 206 -8.99 0.15 10.87
CA PRO A 206 -7.90 -0.70 10.40
C PRO A 206 -8.27 -1.65 9.25
N ALA A 207 -9.55 -1.97 9.03
CA ALA A 207 -9.97 -2.76 7.86
C ALA A 207 -9.66 -2.06 6.52
N LEU A 208 -9.58 -0.72 6.50
CA LEU A 208 -9.20 0.08 5.33
C LEU A 208 -7.69 0.16 5.10
N ASN A 209 -6.86 -0.38 5.99
CA ASN A 209 -5.42 -0.54 5.80
C ASN A 209 -4.95 -1.64 6.76
N GLN A 210 -5.34 -2.88 6.47
CA GLN A 210 -5.02 -4.02 7.34
C GLN A 210 -3.53 -4.30 7.23
N GLN A 211 -2.80 -3.89 8.26
CA GLN A 211 -1.37 -4.10 8.41
C GLN A 211 -1.11 -5.42 9.15
N PRO A 212 0.01 -6.13 8.89
CA PRO A 212 0.31 -7.44 9.48
C PRO A 212 0.40 -7.43 11.01
N ILE A 213 0.60 -6.25 11.61
CA ILE A 213 0.65 -6.03 13.06
C ILE A 213 -0.56 -6.60 13.80
N VAL A 214 -1.74 -6.61 13.18
CA VAL A 214 -2.96 -7.19 13.81
C VAL A 214 -2.79 -8.68 14.12
N TYR A 215 -1.95 -9.40 13.39
CA TYR A 215 -1.70 -10.84 13.58
C TYR A 215 -0.54 -11.15 14.53
N ARG A 216 0.14 -10.14 15.07
CA ARG A 216 1.26 -10.35 15.99
C ARG A 216 0.75 -10.70 17.39
N GLU A 217 1.40 -11.69 18.01
CA GLU A 217 1.07 -12.14 19.37
C GLU A 217 1.42 -11.07 20.42
N ASP A 218 2.42 -10.24 20.14
CA ASP A 218 2.90 -9.17 21.02
C ASP A 218 2.20 -7.82 20.78
N PHE A 219 1.05 -7.82 20.09
CA PHE A 219 0.31 -6.60 19.82
C PHE A 219 -0.43 -6.08 21.07
N ASP A 220 -0.08 -4.87 21.52
CA ASP A 220 -0.71 -4.20 22.66
C ASP A 220 -1.84 -3.26 22.20
N LEU A 221 -3.07 -3.58 22.57
CA LEU A 221 -4.26 -2.75 22.29
C LEU A 221 -4.15 -1.33 22.87
N ASN A 222 -3.43 -1.14 23.97
CA ASN A 222 -3.28 0.19 24.58
C ASN A 222 -2.33 1.10 23.80
N SER A 223 -1.68 0.57 22.76
CA SER A 223 -0.76 1.34 21.91
C SER A 223 -1.43 2.08 20.76
N THR A 224 -2.74 1.88 20.57
CA THR A 224 -3.51 2.38 19.42
C THR A 224 -4.89 2.87 19.85
N ASP A 225 -5.54 3.67 18.99
CA ASP A 225 -6.96 4.01 19.14
C ASP A 225 -7.88 2.97 18.46
N TRP A 226 -7.37 1.77 18.13
CA TRP A 226 -8.19 0.67 17.59
C TRP A 226 -8.96 -0.05 18.69
N THR A 227 -10.24 -0.30 18.42
CA THR A 227 -11.09 -1.17 19.24
C THR A 227 -10.84 -2.65 18.94
N ALA A 228 -11.21 -3.53 19.88
CA ALA A 228 -11.11 -4.97 19.68
C ALA A 228 -11.97 -5.44 18.50
N GLU A 229 -13.14 -4.83 18.33
CA GLU A 229 -14.08 -5.07 17.23
C GLU A 229 -13.46 -4.70 15.89
N GLU A 230 -12.84 -3.52 15.79
CA GLU A 230 -12.15 -3.08 14.56
C GLU A 230 -10.98 -4.00 14.18
N ILE A 231 -10.24 -4.50 15.17
CA ILE A 231 -9.16 -5.47 14.90
C ILE A 231 -9.72 -6.81 14.45
N LEU A 232 -10.82 -7.27 15.04
CA LEU A 232 -11.49 -8.48 14.61
C LEU A 232 -12.04 -8.34 13.19
N GLU A 233 -12.63 -7.18 12.86
CA GLU A 233 -13.07 -6.84 11.51
C GLU A 233 -11.89 -6.81 10.53
N ALA A 234 -10.79 -6.14 10.88
CA ALA A 234 -9.58 -6.13 10.04
C ALA A 234 -9.04 -7.54 9.79
N LYS A 235 -9.11 -8.46 10.77
CA LYS A 235 -8.67 -9.86 10.60
C LYS A 235 -9.60 -10.67 9.71
N ASN A 236 -10.91 -10.50 9.87
CA ASN A 236 -11.93 -11.37 9.28
C ASN A 236 -12.50 -10.83 7.96
N SER A 237 -12.52 -9.52 7.78
CA SER A 237 -13.15 -8.82 6.66
C SER A 237 -12.35 -7.57 6.25
N PRO A 238 -11.05 -7.68 5.94
CA PRO A 238 -10.26 -6.54 5.51
C PRO A 238 -10.75 -6.01 4.14
N ILE A 239 -10.77 -4.69 3.99
CA ILE A 239 -11.08 -4.01 2.72
C ILE A 239 -9.82 -3.84 1.89
N LEU A 240 -8.74 -3.34 2.51
CA LEU A 240 -7.43 -3.16 1.90
C LEU A 240 -6.40 -3.90 2.74
N ILE A 241 -5.77 -4.92 2.16
CA ILE A 241 -4.76 -5.74 2.81
C ILE A 241 -3.40 -5.17 2.41
N HIS A 242 -2.67 -4.62 3.37
CA HIS A 242 -1.40 -3.96 3.12
C HIS A 242 -0.24 -4.81 3.64
N PHE A 243 0.60 -5.29 2.73
CA PHE A 243 1.73 -6.14 3.06
C PHE A 243 2.95 -5.31 3.48
N THR A 244 2.78 -4.49 4.53
CA THR A 244 3.84 -3.62 5.06
C THR A 244 5.09 -4.40 5.48
N GLY A 245 6.23 -3.71 5.46
CA GLY A 245 7.51 -4.30 5.82
C GLY A 245 8.15 -5.13 4.70
N PRO A 246 9.29 -5.80 4.96
CA PRO A 246 10.13 -6.35 3.91
C PRO A 246 9.60 -7.64 3.26
N ASN A 247 8.70 -8.35 3.93
CA ASN A 247 8.18 -9.63 3.43
C ASN A 247 6.91 -9.39 2.60
N LYS A 248 7.08 -9.30 1.29
CA LYS A 248 5.99 -9.03 0.34
C LYS A 248 5.25 -10.29 -0.09
N PRO A 249 3.99 -10.23 -0.57
CA PRO A 249 3.17 -11.42 -0.81
C PRO A 249 3.65 -12.28 -2.00
N TRP A 250 4.49 -11.71 -2.86
CA TRP A 250 5.18 -12.45 -3.93
C TRP A 250 6.42 -13.22 -3.44
N HIS A 251 6.91 -12.97 -2.22
CA HIS A 251 7.99 -13.75 -1.63
C HIS A 251 7.48 -15.11 -1.12
N TYR A 252 8.23 -16.17 -1.38
CA TYR A 252 7.87 -17.53 -0.99
C TYR A 252 7.64 -17.67 0.53
N THR A 253 8.49 -17.02 1.31
CA THR A 253 8.55 -17.08 2.78
C THR A 253 7.58 -16.13 3.49
N ASN A 254 6.80 -15.32 2.76
CA ASN A 254 5.86 -14.42 3.41
C ASN A 254 4.89 -15.21 4.32
N PRO A 255 4.75 -14.84 5.61
CA PRO A 255 3.95 -15.58 6.57
C PRO A 255 2.50 -15.09 6.65
N HIS A 256 2.11 -14.08 5.88
CA HIS A 256 0.80 -13.45 6.01
C HIS A 256 -0.32 -14.46 5.73
N PRO A 257 -1.33 -14.60 6.61
CA PRO A 257 -2.32 -15.68 6.53
C PRO A 257 -3.15 -15.63 5.24
N ILE A 258 -3.39 -14.43 4.72
CA ILE A 258 -4.20 -14.18 3.51
C ILE A 258 -3.36 -13.86 2.26
N LYS A 259 -2.07 -14.23 2.23
CA LYS A 259 -1.18 -13.99 1.07
C LYS A 259 -1.66 -14.62 -0.24
N SER A 260 -2.52 -15.64 -0.16
CA SER A 260 -3.09 -16.31 -1.33
C SER A 260 -3.92 -15.38 -2.22
N LEU A 261 -4.49 -14.30 -1.67
CA LEU A 261 -5.25 -13.31 -2.43
C LEU A 261 -4.38 -12.56 -3.45
N TYR A 262 -3.13 -12.23 -3.11
CA TYR A 262 -2.21 -11.69 -4.11
C TYR A 262 -2.04 -12.65 -5.29
N TRP A 263 -1.83 -13.93 -5.01
CA TRP A 263 -1.67 -14.98 -6.03
C TRP A 263 -2.94 -15.26 -6.83
N PHE A 264 -4.10 -14.94 -6.27
CA PHE A 264 -5.38 -14.99 -6.97
C PHE A 264 -5.44 -13.89 -8.03
N TYR A 265 -5.28 -12.61 -7.64
CA TYR A 265 -5.39 -11.47 -8.57
C TYR A 265 -4.22 -11.35 -9.56
N GLN A 266 -3.00 -11.70 -9.15
CA GLN A 266 -1.83 -11.53 -10.02
C GLN A 266 -1.88 -12.40 -11.28
N LYS A 267 -2.71 -13.44 -11.31
CA LYS A 267 -2.92 -14.29 -12.50
C LYS A 267 -3.48 -13.51 -13.68
N ASP A 268 -4.25 -12.47 -13.41
CA ASP A 268 -4.83 -11.62 -14.45
C ASP A 268 -3.93 -10.43 -14.81
N SER A 269 -2.73 -10.36 -14.24
CA SER A 269 -1.72 -9.37 -14.61
C SER A 269 -1.04 -9.76 -15.92
N PRO A 270 -0.76 -8.80 -16.82
CA PRO A 270 0.10 -9.03 -17.97
C PRO A 270 1.52 -9.50 -17.60
N PHE A 271 1.89 -9.37 -16.32
CA PHE A 271 3.19 -9.71 -15.76
C PHE A 271 3.09 -10.87 -14.75
N ALA A 272 2.06 -11.72 -14.90
CA ALA A 272 1.81 -12.82 -13.98
C ALA A 272 3.05 -13.71 -13.80
N MET A 273 3.41 -13.93 -12.53
CA MET A 273 4.46 -14.83 -12.13
C MET A 273 3.93 -16.26 -12.03
N ARG A 274 4.77 -17.20 -12.46
CA ARG A 274 4.50 -18.63 -12.31
C ARG A 274 4.82 -19.16 -10.91
N PHE A 275 5.83 -18.59 -10.26
CA PHE A 275 6.32 -19.01 -8.96
C PHE A 275 6.68 -17.79 -8.10
N PRO A 276 6.57 -17.89 -6.75
CA PRO A 276 7.04 -16.85 -5.85
C PRO A 276 8.54 -16.61 -5.97
N GLU A 277 8.94 -15.37 -5.70
CA GLU A 277 10.34 -14.98 -5.54
C GLU A 277 10.98 -15.74 -4.36
N GLY A 278 12.25 -16.11 -4.51
CA GLY A 278 12.97 -16.89 -3.50
C GLY A 278 12.63 -18.39 -3.45
N MET A 279 11.77 -18.89 -4.34
CA MET A 279 11.41 -20.31 -4.39
C MET A 279 12.46 -21.15 -5.14
N THR A 280 13.05 -22.15 -4.47
CA THR A 280 14.08 -23.01 -5.06
C THR A 280 13.50 -24.12 -5.96
N PRO A 281 14.29 -24.73 -6.87
CA PRO A 281 13.86 -25.89 -7.65
C PRO A 281 13.40 -27.08 -6.78
N LEU A 282 14.07 -27.32 -5.65
CA LEU A 282 13.68 -28.35 -4.69
C LEU A 282 12.30 -28.07 -4.10
N ASP A 283 11.98 -26.81 -3.80
CA ASP A 283 10.65 -26.45 -3.31
C ASP A 283 9.56 -26.68 -4.37
N ARG A 284 9.89 -26.52 -5.65
CA ARG A 284 8.95 -26.79 -6.76
C ARG A 284 8.65 -28.28 -6.84
N ILE A 285 9.69 -29.11 -6.76
CA ILE A 285 9.55 -30.57 -6.71
C ILE A 285 8.73 -30.99 -5.50
N LYS A 286 9.03 -30.43 -4.31
CA LYS A 286 8.24 -30.69 -3.10
C LYS A 286 6.75 -30.40 -3.33
N ARG A 287 6.37 -29.33 -4.03
CA ARG A 287 4.95 -29.01 -4.29
C ARG A 287 4.22 -30.04 -5.16
N LEU A 288 4.91 -30.86 -5.93
CA LEU A 288 4.30 -31.95 -6.70
C LEU A 288 3.85 -33.12 -5.82
N PHE A 289 4.35 -33.18 -4.58
CA PHE A 289 3.96 -34.21 -3.63
C PHE A 289 2.83 -33.73 -2.70
N PRO A 290 1.82 -34.59 -2.42
CA PRO A 290 0.80 -34.34 -1.41
C PRO A 290 1.43 -34.02 -0.05
N ASN A 291 0.73 -33.24 0.78
CA ASN A 291 1.21 -32.92 2.13
C ASN A 291 1.38 -34.16 3.01
N SER A 292 0.53 -35.18 2.84
CA SER A 292 0.66 -36.47 3.51
C SER A 292 2.00 -37.14 3.21
N LEU A 293 2.46 -37.09 1.96
CA LEU A 293 3.72 -37.71 1.52
C LEU A 293 4.93 -36.98 2.11
N LYS A 294 4.87 -35.65 2.23
CA LYS A 294 5.91 -34.83 2.89
C LYS A 294 5.98 -35.08 4.40
N GLN A 295 4.83 -35.26 5.04
CA GLN A 295 4.74 -35.51 6.47
C GLN A 295 5.29 -36.89 6.82
N ASN A 296 4.89 -37.92 6.06
CA ASN A 296 5.42 -39.28 6.20
C ASN A 296 6.94 -39.34 5.97
N MET A 297 7.48 -38.59 5.01
CA MET A 297 8.94 -38.53 4.79
C MET A 297 9.68 -37.85 5.95
N LYS A 298 9.12 -36.79 6.56
CA LYS A 298 9.72 -36.18 7.76
C LYS A 298 9.71 -37.16 8.92
N GLU A 299 8.57 -37.77 9.21
CA GLU A 299 8.43 -38.76 10.29
C GLU A 299 9.39 -39.95 10.09
N TRP A 300 9.53 -40.45 8.86
CA TRP A 300 10.48 -41.52 8.52
C TRP A 300 11.95 -41.13 8.70
N ILE A 301 12.33 -39.88 8.40
CA ILE A 301 13.70 -39.38 8.62
C ILE A 301 13.98 -39.20 10.12
N PHE A 302 12.99 -38.74 10.90
CA PHE A 302 13.14 -38.57 12.34
C PHE A 302 13.15 -39.91 13.10
N GLN A 303 12.41 -40.93 12.63
CA GLN A 303 12.44 -42.29 13.18
C GLN A 303 13.74 -43.08 12.90
N ARG A 304 14.63 -42.57 12.03
CA ARG A 304 15.94 -43.20 11.73
C ARG A 304 17.10 -42.55 12.50
N LYS A 305 16.82 -41.61 13.40
CA LYS A 305 17.82 -40.96 14.26
C LYS A 305 17.84 -41.47 15.70
N ASP A 306 17.02 -42.47 16.01
CA ASP A 306 17.05 -43.29 17.23
C ASP A 306 17.58 -44.70 16.89
#